data_AF-A0A951EAL5-F1
#
_entry.id   AF-A0A951EAL5-F1
#
_cell.length_a   1.000
_cell.length_b   1.000
_cell.length_c   1.000
_cell.angle_alpha   90.00
_cell.angle_beta   90.00
_cell.angle_gamma   90.00
#
_symmetry.space_group_name_H-M   'P 1'
#
loop_
_entity.id
_entity.type
_entity.pdbx_description
1 polymer ?
#
loop_
_entity_poly.entity_id
_entity_poly.type
_entity_poly.pdbx_seq_one_letter_code
_entity_poly.pdbx_strand_id
1 'polypeptide(L)'
;MSRSTEKTNRPILEIAVTALVTFTVTAVGLFETVDKWPGLLHPTRVKIIHTDVKPDSRGANARLLDTSGSFQNIGEGQLLWLAIRPPGDNRIYPNAQPCDTNEEHKTWSCSILFGMPTPGGSMPFHVIIMRANAQAVTAILNYHKTAVTSFPGLPALPAGAIKGDEIDVQVQ
;
A
#
# COMPACT_ATOMS: atom_id res chain seq x y z
N MET A 1 -78.23 0.75 16.12
CA MET A 1 -78.29 -0.40 17.06
C MET A 1 -78.13 -1.67 16.25
N SER A 2 -77.25 -2.65 16.46
CA SER A 2 -76.09 -2.91 17.33
C SER A 2 -75.29 -4.04 16.62
N ARG A 3 -74.01 -3.82 16.26
CA ARG A 3 -72.78 -4.51 16.75
C ARG A 3 -72.86 -6.03 17.05
N SER A 4 -72.02 -6.84 16.38
CA SER A 4 -70.85 -7.61 16.92
C SER A 4 -70.30 -8.58 15.84
N THR A 5 -69.11 -8.33 15.25
CA THR A 5 -67.78 -8.95 15.49
C THR A 5 -67.62 -10.46 15.23
N GLU A 6 -66.76 -10.83 14.28
CA GLU A 6 -65.76 -11.89 14.47
C GLU A 6 -64.54 -11.68 13.54
N LYS A 7 -63.36 -11.49 14.15
CA LYS A 7 -62.02 -11.69 13.55
C LYS A 7 -61.75 -13.19 13.55
N THR A 8 -61.02 -13.73 12.57
CA THR A 8 -59.95 -14.75 12.81
C THR A 8 -59.13 -15.06 11.53
N ASN A 9 -57.82 -14.93 11.71
CA ASN A 9 -56.65 -15.60 11.10
C ASN A 9 -56.36 -15.64 9.59
N ARG A 10 -55.18 -15.07 9.27
CA ARG A 10 -54.31 -15.44 8.15
C ARG A 10 -53.76 -16.87 8.33
N PRO A 11 -53.31 -17.50 7.25
CA PRO A 11 -51.87 -17.75 7.18
C PRO A 11 -51.23 -17.19 5.91
N ILE A 12 -50.01 -16.71 6.11
CA ILE A 12 -49.03 -16.31 5.10
C ILE A 12 -48.48 -17.59 4.47
N LEU A 13 -48.44 -17.66 3.14
CA LEU A 13 -47.50 -18.55 2.47
C LEU A 13 -46.86 -17.80 1.30
N GLU A 14 -45.61 -17.40 1.54
CA GLU A 14 -44.68 -16.88 0.56
C GLU A 14 -44.39 -17.94 -0.50
N ILE A 15 -44.43 -17.55 -1.78
CA ILE A 15 -43.71 -18.27 -2.83
C ILE A 15 -42.80 -17.23 -3.48
N ALA A 16 -41.62 -17.07 -2.89
CA ALA A 16 -40.51 -16.37 -3.53
C ALA A 16 -39.98 -17.27 -4.65
N VAL A 17 -40.23 -16.90 -5.91
CA VAL A 17 -39.60 -17.52 -7.07
C VAL A 17 -38.22 -16.90 -7.21
N THR A 18 -37.20 -17.58 -6.66
CA THR A 18 -35.81 -17.20 -6.81
C THR A 18 -35.37 -17.44 -8.26
N ALA A 19 -35.20 -16.37 -9.04
CA ALA A 19 -34.55 -16.44 -10.34
C ALA A 19 -33.04 -16.66 -10.12
N LEU A 20 -32.56 -17.86 -10.45
CA LEU A 20 -31.15 -18.21 -10.47
C LEU A 20 -30.50 -17.55 -11.70
N VAL A 21 -29.76 -16.46 -11.51
CA VAL A 21 -28.94 -15.86 -12.57
C VAL A 21 -27.57 -16.53 -12.55
N THR A 22 -27.35 -17.47 -13.46
CA THR A 22 -26.04 -18.10 -13.68
C THR A 22 -25.17 -17.17 -14.51
N PHE A 23 -24.24 -16.45 -13.87
CA PHE A 23 -23.18 -15.73 -14.58
C PHE A 23 -22.08 -16.72 -14.95
N THR A 24 -21.90 -16.98 -16.25
CA THR A 24 -20.70 -17.61 -16.79
C THR A 24 -19.62 -16.54 -16.90
N VAL A 25 -18.58 -16.63 -16.07
CA VAL A 25 -17.38 -15.80 -16.20
C VAL A 25 -16.47 -16.46 -17.23
N THR A 26 -16.51 -15.99 -18.47
CA THR A 26 -15.45 -16.24 -19.44
C THR A 26 -14.22 -15.47 -18.99
N ALA A 27 -13.18 -16.19 -18.54
CA ALA A 27 -11.87 -15.63 -18.24
C ALA A 27 -11.27 -15.05 -19.53
N VAL A 28 -11.37 -13.73 -19.69
CA VAL A 28 -10.60 -12.95 -20.65
C VAL A 28 -9.51 -12.24 -19.85
N GLY A 29 -8.26 -12.39 -20.28
CA GLY A 29 -7.05 -12.08 -19.52
C GLY A 29 -7.11 -10.80 -18.68
N LEU A 30 -6.87 -10.97 -17.37
CA LEU A 30 -6.64 -9.90 -16.41
C LEU A 30 -5.34 -9.17 -16.79
N PHE A 31 -5.47 -8.13 -17.60
CA PHE A 31 -4.56 -7.00 -17.46
C PHE A 31 -5.00 -6.30 -16.19
N GLU A 32 -4.28 -6.53 -15.08
CA GLU A 32 -4.44 -5.70 -13.88
C GLU A 32 -4.07 -4.27 -14.28
N THR A 33 -5.08 -3.43 -14.54
CA THR A 33 -4.91 -1.98 -14.48
C THR A 33 -4.43 -1.68 -13.07
N VAL A 34 -3.13 -1.44 -12.92
CA VAL A 34 -2.56 -0.89 -11.69
C VAL A 34 -3.16 0.50 -11.56
N ASP A 35 -4.23 0.61 -10.77
CA ASP A 35 -4.83 1.90 -10.47
C ASP A 35 -3.72 2.80 -9.94
N LYS A 36 -3.44 3.88 -10.65
CA LYS A 36 -2.56 4.93 -10.16
C LYS A 36 -3.44 5.83 -9.29
N TRP A 37 -3.06 6.07 -8.04
CA TRP A 37 -3.77 6.99 -7.17
C TRP A 37 -3.40 8.44 -7.51
N PRO A 38 -4.35 9.26 -8.00
CA PRO A 38 -4.08 10.66 -8.35
C PRO A 38 -4.11 11.61 -7.13
N GLY A 39 -4.37 11.10 -5.92
CA GLY A 39 -4.62 11.95 -4.75
C GLY A 39 -3.36 12.41 -4.01
N LEU A 40 -2.16 12.05 -4.47
CA LEU A 40 -0.94 12.73 -4.07
C LEU A 40 -0.88 14.10 -4.73
N LEU A 41 -0.58 15.12 -3.94
CA LEU A 41 -0.38 16.47 -4.43
C LEU A 41 1.12 16.72 -4.61
N HIS A 42 1.48 17.22 -5.79
CA HIS A 42 2.85 17.62 -6.06
C HIS A 42 3.15 19.01 -5.47
N PRO A 43 4.41 19.27 -5.07
CA PRO A 43 5.56 18.37 -5.20
C PRO A 43 5.68 17.37 -4.02
N THR A 44 6.06 16.13 -4.33
CA THR A 44 6.59 15.19 -3.32
C THR A 44 8.05 15.53 -3.06
N ARG A 45 8.43 15.72 -1.80
CA ARG A 45 9.80 16.04 -1.39
C ARG A 45 10.52 14.79 -0.91
N VAL A 46 11.73 14.61 -1.40
CA VAL A 46 12.62 13.51 -1.02
C VAL A 46 13.94 14.09 -0.55
N LYS A 47 14.39 13.69 0.64
CA LYS A 47 15.65 14.10 1.25
C LYS A 47 16.41 12.87 1.68
N ILE A 48 17.60 12.64 1.11
CA ILE A 48 18.52 11.62 1.60
C ILE A 48 19.29 12.21 2.78
N ILE A 49 19.15 11.60 3.94
CA ILE A 49 19.99 11.86 5.10
C ILE A 49 21.09 10.81 5.10
N HIS A 50 22.32 11.25 4.86
CA HIS A 50 23.50 10.42 5.10
C HIS A 50 23.61 10.23 6.60
N THR A 51 23.10 9.10 7.07
CA THR A 51 23.47 8.59 8.38
C THR A 51 24.79 7.85 8.18
N ASP A 52 25.86 8.31 8.82
CA ASP A 52 27.10 7.54 8.99
C ASP A 52 26.84 6.34 9.90
N VAL A 53 25.90 5.48 9.52
CA VAL A 53 25.73 4.18 10.14
C VAL A 53 26.95 3.40 9.70
N LYS A 54 27.88 3.18 10.64
CA LYS A 54 29.03 2.29 10.44
C LYS A 54 28.53 1.06 9.68
N PRO A 55 29.21 0.65 8.60
CA PRO A 55 28.86 -0.58 7.93
C PRO A 55 28.80 -1.69 8.98
N ASP A 56 27.73 -2.48 8.93
CA ASP A 56 27.68 -3.69 9.73
C ASP A 56 28.85 -4.61 9.33
N SER A 57 28.99 -5.75 10.01
CA SER A 57 30.02 -6.74 9.67
C SER A 57 29.96 -7.26 8.21
N ARG A 58 28.97 -6.84 7.41
CA ARG A 58 28.78 -7.18 6.00
C ARG A 58 29.13 -6.04 5.03
N GLY A 59 29.60 -4.88 5.53
CA GLY A 59 30.11 -3.81 4.67
C GLY A 59 29.04 -2.90 4.04
N ALA A 60 27.77 -2.98 4.44
CA ALA A 60 26.70 -2.18 3.86
C ALA A 60 26.57 -0.81 4.52
N ASN A 61 26.68 0.27 3.75
CA ASN A 61 26.33 1.61 4.22
C ASN A 61 24.80 1.75 4.24
N ALA A 62 24.23 2.08 5.41
CA ALA A 62 22.81 2.35 5.54
C ALA A 62 22.52 3.85 5.35
N ARG A 63 21.51 4.17 4.55
CA ARG A 63 21.04 5.53 4.29
C ARG A 63 19.63 5.68 4.82
N LEU A 64 19.36 6.83 5.44
CA LEU A 64 18.01 7.22 5.83
C LEU A 64 17.43 8.09 4.72
N LEU A 65 16.24 7.74 4.26
CA LEU A 65 15.48 8.54 3.31
C LEU A 65 14.27 9.11 4.01
N ASP A 66 14.16 10.44 4.02
CA ASP A 66 12.96 11.14 4.45
C ASP A 66 12.17 11.60 3.23
N THR A 67 10.88 11.31 3.25
CA THR A 67 9.94 11.68 2.20
C THR A 67 8.75 12.39 2.82
N SER A 68 8.24 13.41 2.16
CA SER A 68 7.07 14.15 2.63
C SER A 68 6.32 14.80 1.48
N GLY A 69 5.04 15.10 1.71
CA GLY A 69 4.22 15.79 0.72
C GLY A 69 2.84 16.12 1.26
N SER A 70 1.93 16.38 0.33
CA SER A 70 0.52 16.63 0.59
C SER A 70 -0.37 15.61 -0.12
N PHE A 71 -1.61 15.47 0.33
CA PHE A 71 -2.61 14.56 -0.25
C PHE A 71 -4.01 15.18 -0.23
N GLN A 72 -4.95 14.72 -1.06
CA GLN A 72 -6.36 15.16 -0.94
C GLN A 72 -7.26 14.12 -0.30
N ASN A 73 -7.04 12.84 -0.61
CA ASN A 73 -7.89 11.77 -0.12
C ASN A 73 -7.13 10.43 -0.11
N ILE A 74 -6.77 9.96 1.09
CA ILE A 74 -6.19 8.63 1.26
C ILE A 74 -7.26 7.54 1.08
N GLY A 75 -8.52 7.81 1.41
CA GLY A 75 -9.58 6.80 1.41
C GLY A 75 -9.70 6.10 2.75
N GLU A 76 -10.94 5.81 3.14
CA GLU A 76 -11.25 5.24 4.45
C GLU A 76 -10.58 3.87 4.64
N GLY A 77 -9.98 3.66 5.81
CA GLY A 77 -9.27 2.41 6.13
C GLY A 77 -8.01 2.15 5.31
N GLN A 78 -7.54 3.12 4.52
CA GLN A 78 -6.26 3.03 3.81
C GLN A 78 -5.17 3.80 4.57
N LEU A 79 -3.94 3.32 4.46
CA LEU A 79 -2.74 3.96 5.00
C LEU A 79 -1.79 4.34 3.88
N LEU A 80 -1.02 5.41 4.08
CA LEU A 80 0.12 5.70 3.21
C LEU A 80 1.32 4.86 3.59
N TRP A 81 2.03 4.40 2.57
CA TRP A 81 3.18 3.54 2.74
C TRP A 81 4.27 3.88 1.73
N LEU A 82 5.51 3.68 2.15
CA LEU A 82 6.72 3.92 1.38
C LEU A 82 7.38 2.58 1.05
N ALA A 83 7.84 2.40 -0.19
CA ALA A 83 8.72 1.30 -0.56
C ALA A 83 9.88 1.80 -1.41
N ILE A 84 11.00 1.08 -1.36
CA ILE A 84 12.14 1.30 -2.26
C ILE A 84 12.20 0.18 -3.29
N ARG A 85 12.59 0.51 -4.51
CA ARG A 85 12.98 -0.44 -5.54
C ARG A 85 14.36 -0.07 -6.11
N PRO A 86 15.39 -0.90 -5.86
CA PRO A 86 16.68 -0.73 -6.51
C PRO A 86 16.56 -0.87 -8.05
N PRO A 87 17.40 -0.18 -8.83
CA PRO A 87 17.45 -0.28 -10.28
C PRO A 87 17.87 -1.69 -10.70
N GLY A 88 17.21 -2.22 -11.73
CA GLY A 88 17.46 -3.58 -12.21
C GLY A 88 16.95 -4.70 -11.31
N ASP A 89 16.44 -4.37 -10.11
CA ASP A 89 15.70 -5.28 -9.26
C ASP A 89 14.19 -5.09 -9.51
N ASN A 90 13.51 -6.18 -9.84
CA ASN A 90 12.04 -6.17 -10.00
C ASN A 90 11.33 -6.29 -8.65
N ARG A 91 12.07 -6.32 -7.55
CA ARG A 91 11.51 -6.42 -6.21
C ARG A 91 11.34 -5.07 -5.54
N ILE A 92 10.35 -5.01 -4.66
CA ILE A 92 10.06 -3.87 -3.81
C ILE A 92 10.33 -4.20 -2.35
N TYR A 93 10.81 -3.20 -1.62
CA TYR A 93 11.19 -3.30 -0.23
C TYR A 93 10.35 -2.27 0.54
N PRO A 94 9.14 -2.66 0.99
CA PRO A 94 8.28 -1.74 1.74
C PRO A 94 8.90 -1.41 3.10
N ASN A 95 8.64 -0.20 3.60
CA ASN A 95 8.98 0.19 4.95
C ASN A 95 8.26 -0.71 5.98
N ALA A 96 8.77 -0.81 7.20
CA ALA A 96 8.14 -1.60 8.25
C ALA A 96 6.90 -0.91 8.84
N GLN A 97 6.83 0.42 8.72
CA GLN A 97 5.78 1.25 9.28
C GLN A 97 5.09 2.06 8.17
N PRO A 98 3.79 2.38 8.36
CA PRO A 98 3.11 3.34 7.51
C PRO A 98 3.75 4.73 7.64
N CYS A 99 3.38 5.63 6.72
CA CYS A 99 3.71 7.04 6.84
C CYS A 99 2.87 7.70 7.92
N ASP A 100 3.46 8.68 8.60
CA ASP A 100 2.72 9.60 9.46
C ASP A 100 1.87 10.51 8.58
N THR A 101 0.61 10.72 8.98
CA THR A 101 -0.34 11.54 8.26
C THR A 101 -0.97 12.57 9.19
N ASN A 102 -1.04 13.81 8.73
CA ASN A 102 -1.82 14.87 9.36
C ASN A 102 -3.03 15.18 8.47
N GLU A 103 -4.21 14.73 8.90
CA GLU A 103 -5.46 14.91 8.17
C GLU A 103 -5.97 16.36 8.16
N GLU A 104 -5.66 17.15 9.19
CA GLU A 104 -6.05 18.56 9.28
C GLU A 104 -5.31 19.40 8.24
N HIS A 105 -4.00 19.17 8.08
CA HIS A 105 -3.15 19.90 7.13
C HIS A 105 -2.99 19.17 5.80
N LYS A 106 -3.54 17.97 5.67
CA LYS A 106 -3.46 17.15 4.46
C LYS A 106 -2.00 16.89 4.03
N THR A 107 -1.15 16.57 5.00
CA THR A 107 0.30 16.32 4.82
C THR A 107 0.71 14.94 5.31
N TRP A 108 1.78 14.42 4.72
CA TRP A 108 2.34 13.12 5.11
C TRP A 108 3.86 13.18 5.18
N SER A 109 4.44 12.29 5.99
CA SER A 109 5.89 12.07 6.08
C SER A 109 6.22 10.61 6.34
N CYS A 110 7.34 10.16 5.78
CA CYS A 110 7.73 8.77 5.80
C CYS A 110 9.26 8.67 5.78
N SER A 111 9.81 7.82 6.65
CA SER A 111 11.24 7.57 6.70
C SER A 111 11.54 6.08 6.50
N ILE A 112 12.50 5.76 5.65
CA ILE A 112 12.96 4.38 5.44
C ILE A 112 14.49 4.32 5.53
N LEU A 113 14.98 3.36 6.29
CA LEU A 113 16.39 3.00 6.32
C LEU A 113 16.64 1.90 5.30
N PHE A 114 17.61 2.09 4.42
CA PHE A 114 17.98 1.08 3.43
C PHE A 114 19.48 0.95 3.33
N GLY A 115 19.96 -0.30 3.20
CA GLY A 115 21.36 -0.61 2.97
C GLY A 115 21.60 -0.87 1.48
N MET A 116 22.71 -0.38 0.94
CA MET A 116 23.16 -0.78 -0.39
C MET A 116 24.41 -1.65 -0.28
N PRO A 117 24.48 -2.76 -1.05
CA PRO A 117 25.57 -3.73 -0.95
C PRO A 117 26.92 -3.20 -1.41
N THR A 118 26.95 -2.03 -2.06
CA THR A 118 28.18 -1.40 -2.54
C THR A 118 28.70 -0.38 -1.53
N PRO A 119 29.92 -0.55 -0.99
CA PRO A 119 30.61 0.47 -0.21
C PRO A 119 30.72 1.75 -1.04
N GLY A 120 30.14 2.85 -0.56
CA GLY A 120 30.13 4.14 -1.26
C GLY A 120 29.11 4.31 -2.38
N GLY A 121 28.16 3.37 -2.57
CA GLY A 121 27.28 3.33 -3.74
C GLY A 121 26.35 4.54 -3.91
N SER A 122 26.63 5.33 -4.93
CA SER A 122 25.78 6.32 -5.62
C SER A 122 24.75 5.64 -6.54
N MET A 123 24.22 4.46 -6.16
CA MET A 123 23.27 3.75 -7.01
C MET A 123 21.91 4.45 -6.94
N PRO A 124 21.28 4.75 -8.08
CA PRO A 124 19.93 5.31 -8.06
C PRO A 124 18.97 4.31 -7.43
N PHE A 125 17.78 4.75 -7.06
CA PHE A 125 16.68 3.88 -6.66
C PHE A 125 15.35 4.58 -6.88
N HIS A 126 14.29 3.80 -6.96
CA HIS A 126 12.93 4.31 -7.06
C HIS A 126 12.29 4.33 -5.69
N VAL A 127 11.66 5.45 -5.36
CA VAL A 127 10.81 5.59 -4.20
C VAL A 127 9.36 5.44 -4.64
N ILE A 128 8.67 4.45 -4.09
CA ILE A 128 7.28 4.17 -4.40
C ILE A 128 6.42 4.62 -3.22
N ILE A 129 5.52 5.55 -3.47
CA ILE A 129 4.47 5.91 -2.53
C ILE A 129 3.21 5.15 -2.92
N MET A 130 2.57 4.52 -1.96
CA MET A 130 1.34 3.76 -2.18
C MET A 130 0.33 4.00 -1.08
N ARG A 131 -0.94 3.78 -1.42
CA ARG A 131 -1.97 3.52 -0.41
C ARG A 131 -2.10 2.03 -0.21
N ALA A 132 -2.27 1.60 1.03
CA ALA A 132 -2.44 0.20 1.39
C ALA A 132 -3.74 0.05 2.18
N ASN A 133 -4.63 -0.83 1.72
CA ASN A 133 -5.75 -1.29 2.54
C ASN A 133 -5.29 -2.34 3.57
N ALA A 134 -6.22 -2.88 4.37
CA ALA A 134 -5.91 -3.89 5.39
C ALA A 134 -5.21 -5.16 4.84
N GLN A 135 -5.53 -5.59 3.62
CA GLN A 135 -4.91 -6.75 2.98
C GLN A 135 -3.44 -6.46 2.63
N ALA A 136 -3.17 -5.32 2.00
CA ALA A 136 -1.82 -4.89 1.68
C ALA A 136 -0.97 -4.68 2.94
N VAL A 137 -1.53 -4.05 3.97
CA VAL A 137 -0.87 -3.88 5.28
C VAL A 137 -0.48 -5.25 5.86
N THR A 138 -1.38 -6.22 5.84
CA THR A 138 -1.09 -7.58 6.33
C THR A 138 0.06 -8.23 5.56
N ALA A 139 0.07 -8.10 4.23
CA ALA A 139 1.14 -8.63 3.39
C ALA A 139 2.50 -7.97 3.69
N ILE A 140 2.52 -6.65 3.87
CA ILE A 140 3.74 -5.90 4.22
C ILE A 140 4.27 -6.32 5.59
N LEU A 141 3.40 -6.41 6.60
CA LEU A 141 3.79 -6.82 7.94
C LEU A 141 4.30 -8.28 7.96
N ASN A 142 3.67 -9.17 7.18
CA ASN A 142 4.12 -10.55 7.06
C ASN A 142 5.48 -10.66 6.35
N TYR A 143 5.73 -9.83 5.33
CA TYR A 143 7.05 -9.71 4.73
C TYR A 143 8.11 -9.38 5.79
N HIS A 144 7.88 -8.35 6.62
CA HIS A 144 8.82 -7.95 7.68
C HIS A 144 9.01 -9.00 8.77
N LYS A 145 7.98 -9.79 9.10
CA LYS A 145 8.11 -10.93 10.02
C LYS A 145 9.05 -12.02 9.49
N THR A 146 9.09 -12.21 8.18
CA THR A 146 9.96 -13.20 7.53
C THR A 146 11.33 -12.64 7.17
N ALA A 147 11.44 -11.31 7.01
CA ALA A 147 12.66 -10.62 6.61
C ALA A 147 13.60 -10.32 7.80
N VAL A 148 13.86 -11.32 8.64
CA VAL A 148 14.67 -11.17 9.87
C VAL A 148 16.17 -11.19 9.56
N THR A 149 16.60 -12.08 8.67
CA THR A 149 18.03 -12.31 8.35
C THR A 149 18.35 -12.10 6.87
N SER A 150 17.34 -12.20 6.01
CA SER A 150 17.40 -11.93 4.58
C SER A 150 16.24 -11.01 4.22
N PHE A 151 16.47 -10.03 3.35
CA PHE A 151 15.43 -9.16 2.81
C PHE A 151 15.19 -9.61 1.37
N PRO A 152 14.34 -10.63 1.15
CA PRO A 152 14.15 -11.16 -0.19
C PRO A 152 13.43 -10.17 -1.10
N GLY A 153 12.79 -9.11 -0.57
CA GLY A 153 11.92 -8.22 -1.32
C GLY A 153 10.62 -8.89 -1.78
N LEU A 154 9.59 -8.09 -2.02
CA LEU A 154 8.33 -8.52 -2.62
C LEU A 154 8.43 -8.46 -4.15
N PRO A 155 7.92 -9.44 -4.90
CA PRO A 155 8.02 -9.46 -6.37
C PRO A 155 7.14 -8.43 -7.08
N ALA A 156 6.14 -7.87 -6.38
CA ALA A 156 5.22 -6.86 -6.88
C ALA A 156 4.59 -6.11 -5.70
N LEU A 157 3.80 -5.08 -5.99
CA LEU A 157 2.93 -4.45 -4.99
C LEU A 157 1.94 -5.50 -4.44
N PRO A 158 1.74 -5.55 -3.11
CA PRO A 158 0.80 -6.50 -2.53
C PRO A 158 -0.63 -6.17 -2.97
N ALA A 159 -1.47 -7.20 -3.09
CA ALA A 159 -2.89 -7.00 -3.40
C ALA A 159 -3.53 -6.02 -2.40
N GLY A 160 -4.31 -5.06 -2.93
CA GLY A 160 -4.90 -3.98 -2.13
C GLY A 160 -3.98 -2.78 -1.91
N ALA A 161 -2.77 -2.78 -2.47
CA ALA A 161 -1.93 -1.60 -2.60
C ALA A 161 -2.15 -0.91 -3.94
N ILE A 162 -2.23 0.42 -3.91
CA ILE A 162 -2.45 1.27 -5.09
C ILE A 162 -1.27 2.23 -5.18
N LYS A 163 -0.52 2.17 -6.29
CA LYS A 163 0.65 3.03 -6.49
C LYS A 163 0.18 4.48 -6.67
N GLY A 164 0.73 5.40 -5.88
CA GLY A 164 0.55 6.84 -6.08
C GLY A 164 1.64 7.38 -7.00
N ASP A 165 2.80 7.66 -6.40
CA ASP A 165 3.97 8.20 -7.08
C ASP A 165 5.11 7.18 -7.10
N GLU A 166 5.97 7.37 -8.10
CA GLU A 166 7.24 6.70 -8.21
C GLU A 166 8.29 7.74 -8.58
N ILE A 167 9.30 7.90 -7.73
CA ILE A 167 10.27 8.98 -7.82
C ILE A 167 11.65 8.38 -8.01
N ASP A 168 12.32 8.78 -9.08
CA ASP A 168 13.70 8.41 -9.35
C ASP A 168 14.62 9.25 -8.46
N VAL A 169 15.35 8.57 -7.58
CA VAL A 169 16.30 9.22 -6.69
C VAL A 169 17.71 8.88 -7.17
N GLN A 170 18.44 9.93 -7.54
CA GLN A 170 19.87 9.84 -7.83
C GLN A 170 20.61 10.09 -6.53
N VAL A 171 21.46 9.15 -6.12
CA VAL A 171 22.36 9.32 -4.99
C VAL A 171 23.66 9.89 -5.56
N GLN A 172 23.98 11.15 -5.25
CA GLN A 172 25.28 11.73 -5.61
C GLN A 172 26.33 11.26 -4.60
#